data_AF-A0A2D6N3X0-F1
#
_entry.id   AF-A0A2D6N3X0-F1
#
_cell.length_a   1.000
_cell.length_b   1.000
_cell.length_c   1.000
_cell.angle_alpha   90.00
_cell.angle_beta   90.00
_cell.angle_gamma   90.00
#
_symmetry.space_group_name_H-M   'P 1'
#
loop_
_entity.id
_entity.type
_entity.pdbx_description
1 polymer ?
#
loop_
_entity_poly.entity_id
_entity_poly.type
_entity_poly.pdbx_seq_one_letter_code
_entity_poly.pdbx_strand_id
1 'polypeptide(L)'
;MAEASHSFVRIEDLQEAAGRVIAEATGAEAGYVTAGAAAGLLLGTAACVAGLDAEAMNRLPDTRGLKDEVVVQRVHRNSYDHAV
;
A
#
# COMPACT_ATOMS: atom_id res chain seq x y z
N MET A 1 1.01 23.60 1.72
CA MET A 1 2.23 22.87 1.27
C MET A 1 3.51 23.64 1.53
N ALA A 2 3.62 24.94 1.20
CA ALA A 2 4.81 25.74 1.52
C ALA A 2 5.19 25.71 3.02
N GLU A 3 4.23 25.92 3.92
CA GLU A 3 4.47 25.87 5.38
C GLU A 3 5.02 24.51 5.85
N ALA A 4 4.43 23.41 5.41
CA ALA A 4 4.86 22.05 5.78
C ALA A 4 6.30 21.75 5.35
N SER A 5 6.78 22.38 4.25
CA SER A 5 8.16 22.21 3.76
C SER A 5 9.23 22.79 4.68
N HIS A 6 8.83 23.63 5.66
CA HIS A 6 9.73 24.24 6.64
C HIS A 6 9.82 23.47 7.96
N SER A 7 9.11 22.34 8.08
CA SER A 7 9.05 21.54 9.30
C SER A 7 9.76 20.20 9.10
N PHE A 8 10.55 19.79 10.08
CA PHE A 8 11.11 18.45 10.15
C PHE A 8 10.19 17.56 10.98
N VAL A 9 9.86 16.38 10.45
CA VAL A 9 9.09 15.35 11.14
C VAL A 9 9.73 13.99 10.88
N ARG A 10 9.58 13.07 11.83
CA ARG A 10 9.89 11.66 11.58
C ARG A 10 8.84 11.10 10.65
N ILE A 11 9.28 10.39 9.61
CA ILE A 11 8.36 9.90 8.58
C ILE A 11 7.41 8.85 9.13
N GLU A 12 7.85 8.06 10.12
CA GLU A 12 6.99 7.10 10.82
C GLU A 12 5.82 7.78 11.53
N ASP A 13 6.10 8.84 12.29
CA ASP A 13 5.08 9.59 13.05
C ASP A 13 4.09 10.28 12.09
N LEU A 14 4.59 10.83 10.97
CA LEU A 14 3.75 11.43 9.94
C LEU A 14 2.84 10.39 9.29
N GLN A 15 3.37 9.21 8.94
CA GLN A 15 2.60 8.14 8.33
C GLN A 15 1.51 7.61 9.29
N GLU A 16 1.84 7.45 10.57
CA GLU A 16 0.87 7.04 11.59
C GLU A 16 -0.26 8.07 11.73
N ALA A 17 0.07 9.36 11.83
CA ALA A 17 -0.93 10.42 11.93
C ALA A 17 -1.81 10.50 10.68
N ALA A 18 -1.22 10.45 9.49
CA ALA A 18 -1.98 10.46 8.23
C ALA A 18 -2.86 9.20 8.08
N GLY A 19 -2.37 8.04 8.53
CA GLY A 19 -3.10 6.79 8.54
C GLY A 19 -4.38 6.85 9.37
N ARG A 20 -4.34 7.49 10.55
CA ARG A 20 -5.52 7.72 11.39
C ARG A 20 -6.56 8.58 10.68
N VAL A 21 -6.13 9.67 10.03
CA VAL A 21 -7.03 10.55 9.26
C VAL A 21 -7.71 9.80 8.12
N ILE A 22 -6.97 8.95 7.39
CA ILE A 22 -7.52 8.13 6.31
C ILE A 22 -8.53 7.11 6.86
N ALA A 23 -8.20 6.43 7.96
CA ALA A 23 -9.09 5.46 8.59
C ALA A 23 -10.41 6.12 9.03
N GLU A 24 -10.34 7.27 9.70
CA GLU A 24 -11.52 8.06 10.13
C GLU A 24 -12.36 8.51 8.93
N ALA A 25 -11.74 9.00 7.85
CA ALA A 25 -12.45 9.50 6.68
C ALA A 25 -13.11 8.38 5.85
N THR A 26 -12.56 7.18 5.85
CA THR A 26 -13.01 6.06 5.01
C THR A 26 -13.85 5.03 5.77
N GLY A 27 -13.79 5.01 7.10
CA GLY A 27 -14.35 3.96 7.94
C GLY A 27 -13.54 2.65 7.91
N ALA A 28 -12.33 2.66 7.33
CA ALA A 28 -11.43 1.51 7.32
C ALA A 28 -10.76 1.30 8.69
N GLU A 29 -10.29 0.08 8.96
CA GLU A 29 -9.58 -0.25 10.20
C GLU A 29 -8.21 0.44 10.30
N ALA A 30 -7.60 0.76 9.17
CA ALA A 30 -6.32 1.45 9.07
C ALA A 30 -6.21 2.21 7.74
N GLY A 31 -5.27 3.16 7.68
CA GLY A 31 -4.92 3.90 6.47
C GLY A 31 -3.41 3.98 6.28
N TYR A 32 -2.97 4.07 5.02
CA TYR A 32 -1.55 4.15 4.68
C TYR A 32 -1.34 5.08 3.48
N VAL A 33 -0.50 6.10 3.63
CA VAL A 33 -0.16 6.99 2.51
C VAL A 33 0.84 6.30 1.60
N THR A 34 0.58 6.33 0.30
CA THR A 34 1.49 5.84 -0.73
C THR A 34 1.76 6.94 -1.76
N ALA A 35 2.72 6.70 -2.66
CA ALA A 35 3.06 7.65 -3.72
C ALA A 35 1.93 7.88 -4.75
N GLY A 36 0.88 7.06 -4.74
CA GLY A 36 -0.28 7.16 -5.63
C GLY A 36 -1.02 5.84 -5.79
N ALA A 37 -2.07 5.83 -6.61
CA ALA A 37 -2.96 4.67 -6.78
C ALA A 37 -2.21 3.38 -7.20
N ALA A 38 -1.29 3.46 -8.17
CA ALA A 38 -0.48 2.32 -8.60
C ALA A 38 0.38 1.75 -7.47
N ALA A 39 1.02 2.62 -6.67
CA ALA A 39 1.81 2.20 -5.53
C ALA A 39 0.94 1.57 -4.43
N GLY A 40 -0.26 2.09 -4.21
CA GLY A 40 -1.26 1.50 -3.31
C GLY A 40 -1.66 0.09 -3.71
N LEU A 41 -1.94 -0.13 -5.00
CA LEU A 41 -2.25 -1.47 -5.53
C LEU A 41 -1.07 -2.43 -5.37
N LEU A 42 0.14 -2.01 -5.74
CA LEU A 42 1.34 -2.84 -5.63
C LEU A 42 1.62 -3.24 -4.18
N LEU A 43 1.64 -2.27 -3.26
CA LEU A 43 1.92 -2.55 -1.85
C LEU A 43 0.81 -3.39 -1.22
N GLY A 44 -0.45 -3.14 -1.58
CA GLY A 44 -1.59 -3.94 -1.13
C GLY A 44 -1.49 -5.39 -1.58
N THR A 45 -1.22 -5.62 -2.87
CA THR A 45 -1.04 -6.98 -3.41
C THR A 45 0.16 -7.66 -2.78
N ALA A 46 1.31 -6.99 -2.69
CA ALA A 46 2.51 -7.52 -2.04
C ALA A 46 2.25 -7.93 -0.58
N ALA A 47 1.50 -7.13 0.18
CA ALA A 47 1.12 -7.44 1.55
C ALA A 47 0.20 -8.69 1.62
N CYS A 48 -0.73 -8.84 0.69
CA CYS A 48 -1.58 -10.04 0.61
C CYS A 48 -0.80 -11.30 0.23
N VAL A 49 0.22 -11.17 -0.61
CA VAL A 49 1.08 -12.28 -1.06
C VAL A 49 2.05 -12.73 0.04
N ALA A 50 2.75 -11.79 0.68
CA ALA A 50 3.79 -12.08 1.67
C ALA A 50 3.24 -12.26 3.09
N GLY A 51 2.10 -11.65 3.43
CA GLY A 51 1.56 -11.68 4.78
C GLY A 51 2.52 -11.07 5.81
N LEU A 52 2.86 -11.83 6.85
CA LEU A 52 3.82 -11.43 7.90
C LEU A 52 5.18 -12.16 7.77
N ASP A 53 5.43 -12.82 6.64
CA ASP A 53 6.68 -13.54 6.38
C ASP A 53 7.74 -12.58 5.81
N ALA A 54 8.76 -12.28 6.62
CA ALA A 54 9.84 -11.38 6.23
C ALA A 54 10.74 -11.95 5.12
N GLU A 55 10.89 -13.27 5.02
CA GLU A 55 11.64 -13.89 3.92
C GLU A 55 10.86 -13.71 2.61
N ALA A 56 9.55 -13.94 2.63
CA ALA A 56 8.67 -13.69 1.50
C ALA A 56 8.72 -12.22 1.06
N MET A 57 8.66 -11.26 1.99
CA MET A 57 8.77 -9.82 1.67
C MET A 57 10.09 -9.48 0.96
N ASN A 58 11.21 -10.01 1.47
CA ASN A 58 12.54 -9.70 0.95
C ASN A 58 12.82 -10.27 -0.44
N ARG A 59 12.16 -11.38 -0.82
CA ARG A 59 12.36 -12.02 -2.13
C ARG A 59 11.41 -11.53 -3.21
N LEU A 60 10.39 -10.74 -2.88
CA LEU A 60 9.52 -10.14 -3.91
C LEU A 60 10.39 -9.33 -4.92
N PRO A 61 10.08 -9.41 -6.23
CA PRO A 61 8.85 -9.94 -6.83
C PRO A 61 8.87 -11.44 -7.17
N ASP A 62 9.83 -12.23 -6.68
CA ASP A 62 9.83 -13.68 -6.91
C ASP A 62 8.80 -14.38 -6.01
N THR A 63 7.66 -14.73 -6.60
CA THR A 63 6.52 -15.36 -5.93
C THR A 63 6.54 -16.88 -5.95
N ARG A 64 7.62 -17.56 -6.39
CA ARG A 64 7.65 -19.03 -6.45
C ARG A 64 7.36 -19.66 -5.08
N GLY A 65 6.27 -20.42 -5.00
CA GLY A 65 5.79 -21.06 -3.77
C GLY A 65 4.88 -20.20 -2.89
N LEU A 66 4.58 -18.96 -3.31
CA LEU A 66 3.61 -18.06 -2.69
C LEU A 66 2.32 -18.03 -3.52
N LYS A 67 1.28 -17.38 -2.98
CA LYS A 67 0.06 -17.08 -3.75
C LYS A 67 0.38 -15.98 -4.77
N ASP A 68 -0.12 -16.09 -6.00
CA ASP A 68 0.20 -15.17 -7.10
C ASP A 68 -1.02 -14.82 -7.98
N GLU A 69 -2.23 -15.10 -7.51
CA GLU A 69 -3.48 -14.80 -8.23
C GLU A 69 -4.30 -13.73 -7.51
N VAL A 70 -4.81 -12.74 -8.25
CA VAL A 70 -5.67 -11.67 -7.74
C VAL A 70 -6.99 -11.62 -8.51
N VAL A 71 -8.09 -11.64 -7.75
CA VAL A 71 -9.44 -11.50 -8.32
C VAL A 71 -9.78 -10.02 -8.51
N VAL A 72 -10.11 -9.64 -9.74
CA VAL A 72 -10.49 -8.26 -10.09
C VAL A 72 -11.86 -8.26 -10.74
N GLN A 73 -12.77 -7.40 -10.25
CA GLN A 73 -14.08 -7.22 -10.88
C GLN A 73 -13.92 -6.67 -12.29
N ARG A 74 -14.65 -7.23 -13.26
CA ARG A 74 -14.52 -6.88 -14.69
C ARG A 74 -14.61 -5.38 -14.98
N VAL A 75 -15.45 -4.64 -14.23
CA VAL A 75 -15.63 -3.19 -14.41
C VAL A 75 -14.50 -2.35 -13.80
N HIS A 76 -13.64 -2.93 -12.95
CA HIS A 76 -12.50 -2.25 -12.34
C HIS A 76 -11.17 -2.45 -13.09
N ARG A 77 -11.15 -3.29 -14.13
CA ARG A 77 -9.99 -3.50 -15.01
C ARG A 77 -9.62 -2.20 -15.71
N ASN A 78 -8.37 -1.74 -15.55
CA ASN A 78 -7.88 -0.49 -16.12
C ASN A 78 -6.34 -0.53 -16.29
N SER A 79 -5.71 0.60 -16.65
CA SER A 79 -4.26 0.66 -16.89
C SER A 79 -3.40 0.38 -15.64
N TYR A 80 -3.97 0.40 -14.44
CA TYR A 80 -3.27 0.03 -13.21
C TYR A 80 -3.18 -1.48 -12.98
N ASP A 81 -3.77 -2.32 -13.85
CA ASP A 81 -3.64 -3.78 -13.77
C ASP A 81 -2.17 -4.26 -13.73
N HIS A 82 -1.25 -3.50 -14.31
CA HIS A 82 0.19 -3.78 -14.26
C HIS A 82 0.83 -3.67 -12.87
N ALA A 83 0.14 -3.03 -11.91
CA ALA A 83 0.61 -2.85 -10.55
C ALA A 83 0.15 -3.96 -9.60
N VAL A 84 -0.60 -4.95 -10.10
CA VAL A 84 -1.15 -6.08 -9.35
C VAL A 84 -0.47 -7.37 -9.78
#